data_AF-A0A6I3MEL2-F1
#
_entry.id   AF-A0A6I3MEL2-F1
#
_cell.length_a   1.000
_cell.length_b   1.000
_cell.length_c   1.000
_cell.angle_alpha   90.00
_cell.angle_beta   90.00
_cell.angle_gamma   90.00
#
_symmetry.space_group_name_H-M   'P 1'
#
loop_
_entity.id
_entity.type
_entity.pdbx_description
1 polymer ?
#
loop_
_entity_poly.entity_id
_entity_poly.type
_entity_poly.pdbx_seq_one_letter_code
_entity_poly.pdbx_strand_id
1 'polypeptide(L)'
;MKITNLIFLILLFYSCGNRTKNNTEKKLDTVSIKTDTISLSKECVQNDTITASGTKIKYVYRKGKYKISYGDKYYNRIYDSLYTCDYDKNTGLWDFVPKLQSETKNNLIFTNILWTSSGGNPAPLEYYAIVLPKNKKDKGFEKDFFIICQEDYLVYGDPETENIHIINLETKKTQLIKLKPKPEFARSPTLSIQETNIKKNTLHIKYQSLDKNDEAIIIETKYKIGI
;
A
#
# COMPACT_ATOMS: atom_id res chain seq x y z
N MET A 1 66.46 4.68 -7.93
CA MET A 1 65.14 4.06 -8.19
C MET A 1 65.11 3.61 -9.64
N LYS A 2 64.99 2.30 -9.86
CA LYS A 2 65.17 1.66 -11.17
C LYS A 2 64.03 2.05 -12.11
N ILE A 3 64.37 2.33 -13.38
CA ILE A 3 63.46 2.64 -14.50
C ILE A 3 62.33 1.61 -14.63
N THR A 4 62.51 0.41 -14.09
CA THR A 4 61.50 -0.65 -13.98
C THR A 4 60.24 -0.26 -13.20
N ASN A 5 60.32 0.64 -12.21
CA ASN A 5 59.14 1.10 -11.46
C ASN A 5 58.29 2.12 -12.22
N LEU A 6 58.85 2.82 -13.22
CA LEU A 6 58.11 3.79 -14.03
C LEU A 6 57.25 3.09 -15.11
N ILE A 7 57.74 1.96 -15.64
CA ILE A 7 57.03 1.16 -16.65
C ILE A 7 55.79 0.48 -16.05
N PHE A 8 55.86 0.07 -14.77
CA PHE A 8 54.72 -0.54 -14.08
C PHE A 8 53.58 0.47 -13.81
N LEU A 9 53.89 1.76 -13.65
CA LEU A 9 52.87 2.79 -13.49
C LEU A 9 52.14 3.11 -14.81
N ILE A 10 52.85 3.09 -15.95
CA ILE A 10 52.24 3.39 -17.27
C ILE A 10 51.29 2.25 -17.71
N LEU A 11 51.57 1.00 -17.36
CA LEU A 11 50.67 -0.13 -17.62
C LEU A 11 49.39 -0.10 -16.79
N LEU A 12 49.38 0.54 -15.61
CA LEU A 12 48.16 0.73 -14.81
C LEU A 12 47.25 1.82 -15.38
N PHE A 13 47.77 2.79 -16.13
CA PHE A 13 46.98 3.84 -16.78
C PHE A 13 46.45 3.46 -18.19
N TYR A 14 46.98 2.40 -18.82
CA TYR A 14 46.50 1.90 -20.12
C TYR A 14 45.36 0.86 -20.05
N SER A 15 44.87 0.53 -18.84
CA SER A 15 43.68 -0.34 -18.67
C SER A 15 42.34 0.41 -18.70
N CYS A 16 42.35 1.74 -18.88
CA CYS A 16 41.16 2.57 -19.06
C CYS A 16 41.11 3.15 -20.48
N GLY A 17 41.00 2.30 -21.50
CA GLY A 17 40.94 2.77 -22.88
C GLY A 17 40.70 1.69 -23.92
N ASN A 18 39.51 1.10 -23.90
CA ASN A 18 38.73 0.61 -25.08
C ASN A 18 37.88 -0.62 -24.73
N ARG A 19 36.78 -0.36 -24.02
CA ARG A 19 35.49 -0.95 -24.36
C ARG A 19 34.44 0.15 -24.34
N THR A 20 34.42 0.96 -25.38
CA THR A 20 33.17 1.52 -25.93
C THR A 20 32.32 0.34 -26.40
N LYS A 21 31.79 -0.44 -25.44
CA LYS A 21 30.55 -1.13 -25.69
C LYS A 21 29.54 -0.01 -25.78
N ASN A 22 29.03 0.19 -26.99
CA ASN A 22 27.74 0.79 -27.23
C ASN A 22 26.72 0.09 -26.33
N ASN A 23 26.62 0.51 -25.08
CA ASN A 23 25.33 0.68 -24.46
C ASN A 23 24.77 1.91 -25.15
N THR A 24 24.34 1.70 -26.40
CA THR A 24 23.13 2.35 -26.88
C THR A 24 22.22 2.25 -25.67
N GLU A 25 21.90 3.40 -25.10
CA GLU A 25 20.71 3.53 -24.29
C GLU A 25 19.72 2.61 -24.99
N LYS A 26 19.31 1.52 -24.32
CA LYS A 26 18.00 1.00 -24.61
C LYS A 26 17.16 2.22 -24.31
N LYS A 27 16.90 2.99 -25.38
CA LYS A 27 15.74 3.82 -25.59
C LYS A 27 14.71 3.05 -24.82
N LEU A 28 14.43 3.54 -23.61
CA LEU A 28 13.39 2.98 -22.80
C LEU A 28 12.25 3.14 -23.75
N ASP A 29 11.87 2.04 -24.39
CA ASP A 29 10.97 2.09 -25.51
C ASP A 29 9.83 2.91 -24.95
N THR A 30 9.61 4.07 -25.55
CA THR A 30 8.28 4.64 -25.66
C THR A 30 7.48 3.59 -26.43
N VAL A 31 7.33 2.40 -25.84
CA VAL A 31 6.21 1.51 -26.04
C VAL A 31 5.08 2.41 -25.64
N SER A 32 4.45 2.96 -26.65
CA SER A 32 3.04 3.29 -26.68
C SER A 32 2.31 2.54 -25.56
N ILE A 33 2.24 3.13 -24.36
CA ILE A 33 1.48 2.61 -23.22
C ILE A 33 -0.03 2.65 -23.56
N LYS A 34 -0.39 3.39 -24.61
CA LYS A 34 -1.78 3.57 -25.07
C LYS A 34 -2.41 2.34 -25.74
N THR A 35 -1.66 1.33 -26.18
CA THR A 35 -2.25 0.24 -26.97
C THR A 35 -2.88 -0.88 -26.13
N ASP A 36 -2.40 -1.14 -24.91
CA ASP A 36 -2.92 -2.25 -24.09
C ASP A 36 -4.19 -1.90 -23.30
N THR A 37 -4.51 -0.61 -23.11
CA THR A 37 -5.74 -0.19 -22.40
C THR A 37 -6.96 -0.08 -23.30
N ILE A 38 -6.81 -0.16 -24.64
CA ILE A 38 -7.91 0.00 -25.61
C ILE A 38 -9.00 -1.07 -25.41
N SER A 39 -8.63 -2.24 -24.89
CA SER A 39 -9.56 -3.34 -24.60
C SER A 39 -10.14 -3.34 -23.18
N LEU A 40 -9.69 -2.44 -22.30
CA LEU A 40 -10.24 -2.34 -20.94
C LEU A 40 -11.53 -1.54 -20.95
N SER A 41 -12.49 -1.94 -20.12
CA SER A 41 -13.64 -1.09 -19.85
C SER A 41 -13.16 0.22 -19.19
N LYS A 42 -13.91 1.30 -19.38
CA LYS A 42 -13.53 2.63 -18.90
C LYS A 42 -13.34 2.66 -17.38
N GLU A 43 -14.12 1.86 -16.66
CA GLU A 43 -14.08 1.72 -15.20
C GLU A 43 -12.76 1.09 -14.72
N CYS A 44 -12.15 0.25 -15.56
CA CYS A 44 -10.88 -0.40 -15.26
C CYS A 44 -9.66 0.45 -15.58
N VAL A 45 -9.81 1.59 -16.25
CA VAL A 45 -8.69 2.46 -16.61
C VAL A 45 -8.23 3.24 -15.38
N GLN A 46 -7.00 2.97 -14.95
CA GLN A 46 -6.37 3.68 -13.85
C GLN A 46 -5.68 4.94 -14.33
N ASN A 47 -5.86 6.04 -13.61
CA ASN A 47 -5.17 7.28 -13.90
C ASN A 47 -3.90 7.39 -13.07
N ASP A 48 -2.81 7.79 -13.73
CA ASP A 48 -1.60 8.24 -13.04
C ASP A 48 -1.94 9.44 -12.14
N THR A 49 -1.29 9.54 -11.00
CA THR A 49 -1.50 10.64 -10.04
C THR A 49 -0.18 11.20 -9.54
N ILE A 50 -0.21 12.45 -9.09
CA ILE A 50 0.91 13.12 -8.44
C ILE A 50 0.41 13.61 -7.10
N THR A 51 1.06 13.18 -6.03
CA THR A 51 0.69 13.58 -4.67
C THR A 51 1.08 15.03 -4.40
N ALA A 52 0.53 15.61 -3.32
CA ALA A 52 0.88 16.96 -2.91
C ALA A 52 2.37 17.13 -2.59
N SER A 53 3.06 16.05 -2.16
CA SER A 53 4.51 16.08 -1.95
C SER A 53 5.34 15.90 -3.23
N GLY A 54 4.69 15.74 -4.39
CA GLY A 54 5.35 15.60 -5.69
C GLY A 54 5.72 14.16 -6.05
N THR A 55 5.30 13.16 -5.26
CA THR A 55 5.49 11.75 -5.61
C THR A 55 4.58 11.40 -6.78
N LYS A 56 5.17 10.93 -7.88
CA LYS A 56 4.45 10.43 -9.05
C LYS A 56 4.10 8.96 -8.84
N ILE A 57 2.85 8.61 -9.10
CA ILE A 57 2.34 7.24 -9.04
C ILE A 57 1.76 6.92 -10.43
N LYS A 58 2.20 5.80 -11.01
CA LYS A 58 1.77 5.35 -12.31
C LYS A 58 1.23 3.95 -12.27
N TYR A 59 0.14 3.72 -12.99
CA TYR A 59 -0.47 2.41 -13.14
C TYR A 59 -0.09 1.85 -14.51
N VAL A 60 0.84 0.90 -14.52
CA VAL A 60 1.36 0.30 -15.75
C VAL A 60 0.57 -0.98 -16.02
N TYR A 61 -0.34 -0.93 -16.99
CA TYR A 61 -1.07 -2.10 -17.46
C TYR A 61 -0.27 -2.88 -18.49
N ARG A 62 -0.12 -4.19 -18.31
CA ARG A 62 0.57 -5.09 -19.25
C ARG A 62 0.06 -6.51 -19.11
N LYS A 63 -0.32 -7.15 -20.22
CA LYS A 63 -0.78 -8.55 -20.26
C LYS A 63 -1.92 -8.85 -19.26
N GLY A 64 -2.96 -8.00 -19.22
CA GLY A 64 -4.10 -8.26 -18.35
C GLY A 64 -3.96 -7.74 -16.91
N LYS A 65 -2.79 -7.22 -16.53
CA LYS A 65 -2.48 -6.91 -15.12
C LYS A 65 -1.86 -5.52 -14.95
N TYR A 66 -2.16 -4.87 -13.84
CA TYR A 66 -1.59 -3.62 -13.39
C TYR A 66 -0.36 -3.83 -12.52
N LYS A 67 0.63 -2.95 -12.70
CA LYS A 67 1.75 -2.72 -11.78
C LYS A 67 1.72 -1.28 -11.29
N ILE A 68 2.15 -1.05 -10.05
CA ILE A 68 2.25 0.29 -9.48
C ILE A 68 3.72 0.73 -9.55
N SER A 69 4.02 1.74 -10.36
CA SER A 69 5.30 2.44 -10.34
C SER A 69 5.16 3.71 -9.51
N TYR A 70 6.11 4.01 -8.65
CA TYR A 70 6.06 5.22 -7.83
C TYR A 70 7.44 5.81 -7.60
N GLY A 71 7.51 7.13 -7.52
CA GLY A 71 8.75 7.83 -7.24
C GLY A 71 8.74 9.29 -7.64
N ASP A 72 9.92 9.91 -7.58
CA ASP A 72 10.14 11.31 -7.90
C ASP A 72 11.37 11.45 -8.83
N LYS A 73 11.99 12.64 -8.85
CA LYS A 73 13.21 12.87 -9.64
C LYS A 73 14.45 12.14 -9.11
N TYR A 74 14.44 11.67 -7.87
CA TYR A 74 15.57 11.04 -7.19
C TYR A 74 15.47 9.50 -7.14
N TYR A 75 14.24 8.97 -7.18
CA TYR A 75 14.02 7.52 -7.19
C TYR A 75 12.80 7.15 -8.02
N ASN A 76 12.83 5.95 -8.58
CA ASN A 76 11.68 5.30 -9.18
C ASN A 76 11.66 3.84 -8.71
N ARG A 77 10.50 3.38 -8.26
CA ARG A 77 10.26 2.03 -7.75
C ARG A 77 9.07 1.43 -8.47
N ILE A 78 9.05 0.11 -8.52
CA ILE A 78 7.93 -0.67 -9.01
C ILE A 78 7.54 -1.62 -7.89
N TYR A 79 6.25 -1.65 -7.58
CA TYR A 79 5.64 -2.69 -6.77
C TYR A 79 5.10 -3.75 -7.71
N ASP A 80 5.73 -4.93 -7.67
CA ASP A 80 5.53 -6.00 -8.65
C ASP A 80 4.29 -6.87 -8.39
N SER A 81 3.40 -6.46 -7.49
CA SER A 81 2.13 -7.15 -7.32
C SER A 81 1.23 -6.88 -8.54
N LEU A 82 0.75 -7.96 -9.14
CA LEU A 82 0.03 -7.94 -10.41
C LEU A 82 -1.47 -7.96 -10.15
N TYR A 83 -2.07 -6.77 -10.10
CA TYR A 83 -3.49 -6.59 -9.84
C TYR A 83 -4.31 -6.65 -11.12
N THR A 84 -5.50 -7.25 -11.08
CA THR A 84 -6.41 -7.28 -12.22
C THR A 84 -7.61 -6.38 -11.93
N CYS A 85 -8.15 -5.77 -12.98
CA CYS A 85 -9.50 -5.24 -12.91
C CYS A 85 -10.42 -6.30 -13.52
N ASP A 86 -11.04 -7.10 -12.65
CA ASP A 86 -12.01 -8.10 -13.05
C ASP A 86 -13.40 -7.64 -12.60
N TYR A 87 -14.36 -7.63 -13.53
CA TYR A 87 -15.77 -7.51 -13.17
C TYR A 87 -16.27 -8.90 -12.80
N ASP A 88 -16.56 -9.10 -11.52
CA ASP A 88 -17.23 -10.30 -11.06
C ASP A 88 -18.75 -10.11 -11.17
N LYS A 89 -19.34 -10.78 -12.15
CA LYS A 89 -20.78 -10.78 -12.43
C LYS A 89 -21.64 -11.26 -11.24
N ASN A 90 -21.08 -12.04 -10.32
CA ASN A 90 -21.80 -12.61 -9.18
C ASN A 90 -21.76 -11.69 -7.96
N THR A 91 -20.67 -10.93 -7.77
CA THR A 91 -20.50 -10.02 -6.63
C THR A 91 -20.77 -8.55 -6.99
N GLY A 92 -20.88 -8.23 -8.28
CA GLY A 92 -21.12 -6.87 -8.77
C GLY A 92 -19.92 -5.94 -8.57
N LEU A 93 -18.76 -6.48 -8.20
CA LEU A 93 -17.58 -5.71 -7.86
C LEU A 93 -16.79 -5.28 -9.09
N TRP A 94 -16.25 -4.07 -8.94
CA TRP A 94 -15.33 -3.46 -9.88
C TRP A 94 -14.02 -3.22 -9.17
N ASP A 95 -12.94 -3.68 -9.81
CA ASP A 95 -11.57 -3.18 -9.64
C ASP A 95 -10.82 -3.59 -8.35
N PHE A 96 -10.05 -4.67 -8.45
CA PHE A 96 -9.09 -5.09 -7.42
C PHE A 96 -7.73 -4.37 -7.57
N VAL A 97 -7.69 -3.22 -8.24
CA VAL A 97 -6.46 -2.43 -8.39
C VAL A 97 -6.35 -1.46 -7.22
N PRO A 98 -5.25 -1.51 -6.44
CA PRO A 98 -5.07 -0.63 -5.29
C PRO A 98 -5.08 0.84 -5.65
N LYS A 99 -5.77 1.63 -4.83
CA LYS A 99 -5.89 3.07 -4.98
C LYS A 99 -5.08 3.76 -3.89
N LEU A 100 -4.47 4.89 -4.24
CA LEU A 100 -3.80 5.71 -3.24
C LEU A 100 -4.84 6.24 -2.24
N GLN A 101 -4.67 5.88 -0.98
CA GLN A 101 -5.51 6.35 0.13
C GLN A 101 -4.89 7.56 0.82
N SER A 102 -3.59 7.48 1.13
CA SER A 102 -2.88 8.53 1.86
C SER A 102 -1.37 8.46 1.62
N GLU A 103 -0.68 9.50 2.08
CA GLU A 103 0.76 9.64 1.97
C GLU A 103 1.31 10.24 3.27
N THR A 104 2.35 9.60 3.81
CA THR A 104 3.18 10.17 4.88
C THR A 104 4.48 10.73 4.31
N LYS A 105 5.32 11.27 5.20
CA LYS A 105 6.66 11.72 4.81
C LYS A 105 7.46 10.61 4.11
N ASN A 106 7.39 9.38 4.62
CA ASN A 106 8.24 8.28 4.16
C ASN A 106 7.48 7.13 3.50
N ASN A 107 6.14 7.11 3.52
CA ASN A 107 5.35 6.01 3.02
C ASN A 107 4.20 6.48 2.10
N LEU A 108 3.86 5.66 1.10
CA LEU A 108 2.61 5.72 0.36
C LEU A 108 1.71 4.59 0.86
N ILE A 109 0.43 4.88 1.05
CA ILE A 109 -0.55 3.91 1.54
C ILE A 109 -1.61 3.74 0.47
N PHE A 110 -1.70 2.53 -0.06
CA PHE A 110 -2.73 2.13 -1.00
C PHE A 110 -3.73 1.25 -0.27
N THR A 111 -5.00 1.34 -0.66
CA THR A 111 -6.06 0.46 -0.19
C THR A 111 -6.66 -0.30 -1.35
N ASN A 112 -7.14 -1.50 -1.06
CA ASN A 112 -7.88 -2.30 -2.01
C ASN A 112 -8.86 -3.21 -1.28
N ILE A 113 -9.92 -3.60 -1.99
CA ILE A 113 -11.00 -4.44 -1.50
C ILE A 113 -10.68 -5.87 -1.92
N LEU A 114 -10.76 -6.83 -1.00
CA LEU A 114 -10.54 -8.26 -1.32
C LEU A 114 -11.84 -9.04 -1.47
N TRP A 115 -12.90 -8.64 -0.77
CA TRP A 115 -14.17 -9.35 -0.78
C TRP A 115 -15.37 -8.44 -0.49
N THR A 116 -16.51 -8.69 -1.14
CA THR A 116 -17.83 -8.17 -0.76
C THR A 116 -18.79 -9.31 -0.45
N SER A 117 -19.77 -9.04 0.41
CA SER A 117 -20.85 -10.00 0.64
C SER A 117 -21.76 -10.09 -0.59
N SER A 118 -21.98 -11.29 -1.10
CA SER A 118 -23.08 -11.55 -2.05
C SER A 118 -24.39 -11.67 -1.25
N GLY A 119 -25.44 -10.95 -1.66
CA GLY A 119 -26.79 -11.09 -1.08
C GLY A 119 -27.41 -9.81 -0.50
N GLY A 120 -27.21 -8.65 -1.14
CA GLY A 120 -27.97 -7.43 -0.81
C GLY A 120 -27.34 -6.52 0.25
N ASN A 121 -26.18 -6.87 0.80
CA ASN A 121 -25.38 -5.96 1.63
C ASN A 121 -24.06 -5.60 0.91
N PRO A 122 -23.96 -4.41 0.30
CA PRO A 122 -22.84 -4.03 -0.57
C PRO A 122 -21.57 -3.59 0.19
N ALA A 123 -21.55 -3.67 1.53
CA ALA A 123 -20.37 -3.30 2.31
C ALA A 123 -19.21 -4.27 2.01
N PRO A 124 -18.02 -3.77 1.63
CA PRO A 124 -16.84 -4.60 1.51
C PRO A 124 -16.52 -5.25 2.85
N LEU A 125 -16.31 -6.56 2.81
CA LEU A 125 -16.04 -7.35 4.01
C LEU A 125 -14.57 -7.23 4.39
N GLU A 126 -13.67 -7.09 3.42
CA GLU A 126 -12.23 -7.13 3.68
C GLU A 126 -11.53 -6.03 2.89
N TYR A 127 -10.90 -5.11 3.61
CA TYR A 127 -9.97 -4.13 3.06
C TYR A 127 -8.56 -4.53 3.46
N TYR A 128 -7.60 -4.32 2.56
CA TYR A 128 -6.19 -4.38 2.93
C TYR A 128 -5.49 -3.07 2.56
N ALA A 129 -4.43 -2.78 3.30
CA ALA A 129 -3.53 -1.68 3.05
C ALA A 129 -2.19 -2.21 2.54
N ILE A 130 -1.67 -1.58 1.49
CA ILE A 130 -0.30 -1.76 1.00
C ILE A 130 0.48 -0.52 1.41
N VAL A 131 1.51 -0.72 2.22
CA VAL A 131 2.42 0.34 2.64
C VAL A 131 3.69 0.25 1.82
N LEU A 132 3.92 1.24 0.95
CA LEU A 132 5.06 1.33 0.06
C LEU A 132 6.02 2.43 0.52
N PRO A 133 7.22 2.10 1.01
CA PRO A 133 8.16 3.11 1.48
C PRO A 133 8.78 3.88 0.31
N LYS A 134 8.97 5.18 0.50
CA LYS A 134 9.66 6.07 -0.44
C LYS A 134 11.18 5.87 -0.44
N ASN A 135 11.73 5.37 0.67
CA ASN A 135 13.15 5.04 0.79
C ASN A 135 13.49 3.74 0.02
N LYS A 136 14.58 3.75 -0.75
CA LYS A 136 15.04 2.61 -1.57
C LYS A 136 15.38 1.35 -0.76
N LYS A 137 15.74 1.47 0.52
CA LYS A 137 16.18 0.32 1.33
C LYS A 137 15.03 -0.50 1.92
N ASP A 138 13.90 0.13 2.17
CA ASP A 138 12.80 -0.51 2.87
C ASP A 138 11.91 -1.29 1.90
N LYS A 139 11.40 -2.43 2.35
CA LYS A 139 10.44 -3.24 1.60
C LYS A 139 9.02 -2.81 1.95
N GLY A 140 8.15 -2.85 0.95
CA GLY A 140 6.72 -2.68 1.20
C GLY A 140 6.16 -3.85 1.99
N PHE A 141 5.03 -3.63 2.65
CA PHE A 141 4.30 -4.67 3.37
C PHE A 141 2.80 -4.45 3.22
N GLU A 142 2.04 -5.50 3.49
CA GLU A 142 0.58 -5.51 3.41
C GLU A 142 -0.03 -5.78 4.78
N LYS A 143 -1.23 -5.24 5.01
CA LYS A 143 -2.04 -5.48 6.21
C LYS A 143 -3.50 -5.66 5.83
N ASP A 144 -4.02 -6.84 6.10
CA ASP A 144 -5.45 -7.14 5.99
C ASP A 144 -6.23 -6.43 7.09
N PHE A 145 -7.55 -6.36 6.91
CA PHE A 145 -8.48 -5.72 7.83
C PHE A 145 -8.13 -4.27 8.12
N PHE A 146 -7.73 -3.54 7.07
CA PHE A 146 -7.45 -2.11 7.16
C PHE A 146 -8.66 -1.33 7.68
N ILE A 147 -8.44 -0.45 8.65
CA ILE A 147 -9.48 0.41 9.23
C ILE A 147 -9.23 1.86 8.84
N ILE A 148 -8.07 2.41 9.19
CA ILE A 148 -7.71 3.81 8.89
C ILE A 148 -6.19 3.99 8.83
N CYS A 149 -5.73 4.95 8.04
CA CYS A 149 -4.38 5.50 8.11
C CYS A 149 -4.48 7.00 8.35
N GLN A 150 -3.86 7.48 9.42
CA GLN A 150 -3.85 8.90 9.77
C GLN A 150 -2.51 9.28 10.40
N GLU A 151 -1.94 10.39 9.94
CA GLU A 151 -0.55 10.77 10.26
C GLU A 151 0.39 9.59 9.91
N ASP A 152 1.24 9.18 10.84
CA ASP A 152 2.16 8.05 10.68
C ASP A 152 1.60 6.74 11.25
N TYR A 153 0.30 6.66 11.55
CA TYR A 153 -0.31 5.48 12.15
C TYR A 153 -1.23 4.76 11.16
N LEU A 154 -1.05 3.44 11.09
CA LEU A 154 -1.95 2.53 10.39
C LEU A 154 -2.68 1.67 11.43
N VAL A 155 -4.01 1.63 11.31
CA VAL A 155 -4.90 0.88 12.20
C VAL A 155 -5.54 -0.25 11.41
N TYR A 156 -5.48 -1.47 11.95
CA TYR A 156 -6.03 -2.66 11.31
C TYR A 156 -6.56 -3.67 12.33
N GLY A 157 -7.55 -4.47 11.93
CA GLY A 157 -8.18 -5.50 12.76
C GLY A 157 -7.32 -6.75 12.91
N ASP A 158 -7.54 -7.48 13.99
CA ASP A 158 -6.99 -8.81 14.25
C ASP A 158 -8.10 -9.86 14.09
N PRO A 159 -8.04 -10.75 13.09
CA PRO A 159 -9.09 -11.74 12.85
C PRO A 159 -9.15 -12.82 13.93
N GLU A 160 -8.04 -13.10 14.64
CA GLU A 160 -7.99 -14.16 15.64
C GLU A 160 -8.57 -13.69 16.98
N THR A 161 -8.39 -12.41 17.28
CA THR A 161 -8.68 -11.88 18.62
C THR A 161 -9.78 -10.81 18.65
N GLU A 162 -10.29 -10.39 17.48
CA GLU A 162 -11.29 -9.32 17.31
C GLU A 162 -10.83 -7.97 17.92
N ASN A 163 -9.51 -7.83 18.10
CA ASN A 163 -8.86 -6.64 18.61
C ASN A 163 -8.36 -5.79 17.46
N ILE A 164 -7.76 -4.64 17.80
CA ILE A 164 -7.18 -3.73 16.83
C ILE A 164 -5.69 -3.59 17.09
N HIS A 165 -4.91 -3.55 16.03
CA HIS A 165 -3.51 -3.17 16.06
C HIS A 165 -3.34 -1.76 15.54
N ILE A 166 -2.41 -1.03 16.15
CA ILE A 166 -1.91 0.25 15.66
C ILE A 166 -0.42 0.06 15.39
N ILE A 167 0.04 0.33 14.17
CA ILE A 167 1.47 0.37 13.84
C ILE A 167 1.88 1.81 13.52
N ASN A 168 2.97 2.27 14.12
CA ASN A 168 3.65 3.49 13.70
C ASN A 168 4.53 3.16 12.48
N LEU A 169 4.23 3.78 11.34
CA LEU A 169 4.87 3.52 10.05
C LEU A 169 6.33 3.95 10.00
N GLU A 170 6.76 4.84 10.89
CA GLU A 170 8.13 5.34 10.97
C GLU A 170 8.99 4.48 11.89
N THR A 171 8.49 4.16 13.09
CA THR A 171 9.23 3.38 14.09
C THR A 171 9.04 1.87 13.94
N LYS A 172 8.04 1.44 13.16
CA LYS A 172 7.59 0.05 12.99
C LYS A 172 7.12 -0.63 14.28
N LYS A 173 6.98 0.12 15.38
CA LYS A 173 6.41 -0.39 16.62
C LYS A 173 4.91 -0.61 16.46
N THR A 174 4.40 -1.66 17.10
CA THR A 174 2.98 -2.03 17.08
C THR A 174 2.44 -2.05 18.49
N GLN A 175 1.19 -1.60 18.64
CA GLN A 175 0.42 -1.66 19.88
C GLN A 175 -0.89 -2.41 19.62
N LEU A 176 -1.17 -3.41 20.45
CA LEU A 176 -2.46 -4.10 20.49
C LEU A 176 -3.43 -3.31 21.38
N ILE A 177 -4.64 -3.06 20.86
CA ILE A 177 -5.76 -2.44 21.54
C ILE A 177 -6.84 -3.51 21.78
N LYS A 178 -7.07 -3.83 23.05
CA LYS A 178 -8.10 -4.78 23.44
C LYS A 178 -9.45 -4.09 23.55
N LEU A 179 -10.38 -4.43 22.66
CA LEU A 179 -11.74 -3.87 22.68
C LEU A 179 -12.56 -4.53 23.79
N LYS A 180 -13.22 -3.70 24.61
CA LYS A 180 -14.03 -4.14 25.75
C LYS A 180 -15.30 -3.28 25.86
N PRO A 181 -16.50 -3.90 25.78
CA PRO A 181 -16.76 -5.29 25.41
C PRO A 181 -16.24 -5.64 24.00
N LYS A 182 -16.11 -6.94 23.69
CA LYS A 182 -15.68 -7.39 22.36
C LYS A 182 -16.68 -6.93 21.30
N PRO A 183 -16.26 -6.65 20.07
CA PRO A 183 -17.19 -6.34 18.99
C PRO A 183 -18.20 -7.47 18.79
N GLU A 184 -19.37 -7.14 18.25
CA GLU A 184 -20.31 -8.16 17.80
C GLU A 184 -19.63 -9.08 16.77
N PHE A 185 -19.94 -10.38 16.85
CA PHE A 185 -19.39 -11.36 15.92
C PHE A 185 -19.83 -11.01 14.50
N ALA A 186 -18.86 -10.62 13.69
CA ALA A 186 -19.07 -10.22 12.32
C ALA A 186 -18.26 -11.12 11.38
N ARG A 187 -18.69 -11.18 10.11
CA ARG A 187 -17.93 -11.84 9.03
C ARG A 187 -16.55 -11.21 8.80
N SER A 188 -16.31 -10.02 9.36
CA SER A 188 -15.04 -9.30 9.30
C SER A 188 -14.79 -8.52 10.59
N PRO A 189 -13.55 -8.52 11.12
CA PRO A 189 -13.18 -7.79 12.34
C PRO A 189 -13.32 -6.26 12.19
N THR A 190 -13.47 -5.73 10.98
CA THR A 190 -13.67 -4.29 10.75
C THR A 190 -15.15 -3.90 10.65
N LEU A 191 -16.07 -4.85 10.43
CA LEU A 191 -17.47 -4.52 10.14
C LEU A 191 -18.18 -3.86 11.32
N SER A 192 -17.87 -4.30 12.53
CA SER A 192 -18.43 -3.75 13.76
C SER A 192 -17.85 -2.37 14.09
N ILE A 193 -16.78 -1.93 13.41
CA ILE A 193 -16.15 -0.62 13.61
C ILE A 193 -16.87 0.42 12.76
N GLN A 194 -17.51 1.38 13.41
CA GLN A 194 -18.32 2.40 12.73
C GLN A 194 -17.50 3.64 12.41
N GLU A 195 -16.70 4.12 13.37
CA GLU A 195 -15.91 5.34 13.22
C GLU A 195 -14.55 5.20 13.93
N THR A 196 -13.50 5.72 13.31
CA THR A 196 -12.17 5.83 13.91
C THR A 196 -11.51 7.16 13.57
N ASN A 197 -10.74 7.70 14.53
CA ASN A 197 -9.95 8.91 14.34
C ASN A 197 -8.76 8.92 15.30
N ILE A 198 -7.62 9.42 14.86
CA ILE A 198 -6.45 9.64 15.71
C ILE A 198 -6.27 11.12 15.99
N LYS A 199 -6.24 11.51 17.27
CA LYS A 199 -5.99 12.90 17.67
C LYS A 199 -5.09 12.94 18.88
N LYS A 200 -3.96 13.66 18.79
CA LYS A 200 -3.01 13.85 19.89
C LYS A 200 -2.60 12.52 20.57
N ASN A 201 -2.10 11.55 19.79
CA ASN A 201 -1.72 10.21 20.26
C ASN A 201 -2.84 9.45 21.00
N THR A 202 -4.09 9.71 20.63
CA THR A 202 -5.25 8.99 21.15
C THR A 202 -6.04 8.46 19.97
N LEU A 203 -6.28 7.15 19.95
CA LEU A 203 -7.24 6.53 19.05
C LEU A 203 -8.63 6.70 19.67
N HIS A 204 -9.49 7.41 18.96
CA HIS A 204 -10.93 7.46 19.21
C HIS A 204 -11.60 6.41 18.34
N ILE A 205 -12.45 5.58 18.95
CA ILE A 205 -13.14 4.52 18.23
C ILE A 205 -14.58 4.38 18.71
N LYS A 206 -15.46 4.17 17.73
CA LYS A 206 -16.87 3.83 17.92
C LYS A 206 -17.15 2.51 17.22
N TYR A 207 -17.73 1.56 17.96
CA TYR A 207 -18.00 0.23 17.44
C TYR A 207 -19.24 -0.41 18.07
N GLN A 208 -19.82 -1.36 17.36
CA GLN A 208 -20.97 -2.15 17.80
C GLN A 208 -20.52 -3.40 18.56
N SER A 209 -21.17 -3.67 19.68
CA SER A 209 -20.98 -4.83 20.54
C SER A 209 -22.34 -5.42 20.91
N LEU A 210 -22.34 -6.60 21.52
CA LEU A 210 -23.51 -7.14 22.21
C LEU A 210 -23.42 -6.85 23.71
N ASP A 211 -24.56 -6.59 24.35
CA ASP A 211 -24.67 -6.51 25.80
C ASP A 211 -24.85 -7.91 26.42
N LYS A 212 -25.16 -7.96 27.72
CA LYS A 212 -25.36 -9.24 28.44
C LYS A 212 -26.63 -10.01 28.04
N ASN A 213 -27.53 -9.38 27.29
CA ASN A 213 -28.79 -9.94 26.80
C ASN A 213 -28.76 -10.16 25.28
N ASP A 214 -27.57 -10.11 24.66
CA ASP A 214 -27.36 -10.18 23.21
C ASP A 214 -28.04 -9.04 22.43
N GLU A 215 -28.30 -7.89 23.07
CA GLU A 215 -28.78 -6.69 22.39
C GLU A 215 -27.61 -5.87 21.85
N ALA A 216 -27.75 -5.36 20.62
CA ALA A 216 -26.73 -4.51 19.99
C ALA A 216 -26.59 -3.17 20.72
N ILE A 217 -25.37 -2.86 21.15
CA ILE A 217 -24.99 -1.62 21.81
C ILE A 217 -23.83 -0.95 21.09
N ILE A 218 -23.79 0.39 21.18
CA ILE A 218 -22.69 1.19 20.63
C ILE A 218 -21.73 1.58 21.74
N ILE A 219 -20.46 1.26 21.53
CA ILE A 219 -19.36 1.60 22.43
C ILE A 219 -18.53 2.72 21.80
N GLU A 220 -18.42 3.83 22.52
CA GLU A 220 -17.50 4.92 22.20
C GLU A 220 -16.39 4.98 23.24
N THR A 221 -15.14 4.83 22.81
CA THR A 221 -14.01 4.75 23.73
C THR A 221 -12.74 5.34 23.13
N LYS A 222 -11.72 5.49 23.97
CA LYS A 222 -10.45 6.14 23.65
C LYS A 222 -9.29 5.32 24.17
N TYR A 223 -8.26 5.16 23.35
CA TYR A 223 -7.04 4.46 23.70
C TYR A 223 -5.82 5.34 23.49
N LYS A 224 -4.97 5.43 24.51
CA LYS A 224 -3.68 6.10 24.39
C LYS A 224 -2.75 5.28 23.48
N ILE A 225 -2.13 5.96 22.52
CA ILE A 225 -1.08 5.41 21.66
C ILE A 225 0.25 5.66 22.37
N GLY A 226 0.94 4.59 22.75
CA GLY A 226 2.17 4.60 23.57
C GLY A 226 3.43 4.15 22.83
N ILE A 227 3.37 4.08 21.50
CA ILE A 227 4.43 3.56 20.61
C ILE A 227 5.11 4.64 19.78
#